data_AF-A0A7J5FMM9-F1
#
_entry.id   AF-A0A7J5FMM9-F1
#
_cell.length_a   1.000
_cell.length_b   1.000
_cell.length_c   1.000
_cell.angle_alpha   90.00
_cell.angle_beta   90.00
_cell.angle_gamma   90.00
#
_symmetry.space_group_name_H-M   'P 1'
#
loop_
_entity.id
_entity.type
_entity.pdbx_description
1 polymer ?
#
loop_
_entity_poly.entity_id
_entity_poly.type
_entity_poly.pdbx_seq_one_letter_code
_entity_poly.pdbx_strand_id
1 'polypeptide(L)' 'MAVNDFTPIEVKDLPAAVTEAIAKNFAESTVKEAAVEAAEDGSKTYQVVLTDKEGTESTVFFNEKGEILK' A
#
# COMPACT_ATOMS: atom_id res chain seq x y z
N MET A 1 1.85 19.78 -12.86
CA MET A 1 1.95 19.16 -11.53
C MET A 1 1.50 17.72 -11.74
N ALA A 2 2.34 16.73 -11.45
CA ALA A 2 1.92 15.34 -11.58
C ALA A 2 0.76 15.13 -10.59
N VAL A 3 -0.46 15.03 -11.12
CA VAL A 3 -1.59 14.55 -10.33
C VAL A 3 -1.38 13.04 -10.24
N ASN A 4 -0.53 12.61 -9.31
CA ASN A 4 -0.63 11.24 -8.85
C ASN A 4 -2.00 11.15 -8.17
N ASP A 5 -2.92 10.38 -8.74
CA ASP A 5 -4.23 10.07 -8.13
C ASP A 5 -4.09 9.32 -6.78
N PHE A 6 -2.87 8.90 -6.44
CA PHE A 6 -2.47 8.42 -5.14
C PHE A 6 -2.24 9.56 -4.15
N THR A 7 -3.13 9.67 -3.17
CA THR A 7 -3.00 10.56 -2.01
C THR A 7 -2.15 9.88 -0.94
N PRO A 8 -0.99 10.44 -0.54
CA PRO A 8 -0.19 9.85 0.53
C PRO A 8 -0.98 9.80 1.85
N ILE A 9 -0.89 8.67 2.54
CA ILE A 9 -1.56 8.41 3.81
C ILE A 9 -0.57 7.85 4.83
N GLU A 10 -0.90 7.96 6.11
CA GLU A 10 -0.10 7.33 7.15
C GLU A 10 -0.41 5.83 7.21
N VAL A 11 0.56 5.03 7.66
CA VAL A 11 0.37 3.57 7.85
C VAL A 11 -0.76 3.20 8.81
N LYS A 12 -1.17 4.12 9.70
CA LYS A 12 -2.35 3.95 10.57
C LYS A 12 -3.69 4.12 9.85
N ASP A 13 -3.69 4.80 8.70
CA ASP A 13 -4.87 4.96 7.83
C ASP A 13 -5.03 3.76 6.89
N LEU A 14 -4.03 2.88 6.80
CA LEU A 14 -4.18 1.61 6.11
C LEU A 14 -5.22 0.75 6.85
N PRO A 15 -6.15 0.11 6.11
CA PRO A 15 -7.06 -0.86 6.69
C PRO A 15 -6.29 -1.97 7.39
N ALA A 16 -6.82 -2.48 8.51
CA ALA A 16 -6.22 -3.60 9.23
C ALA A 16 -5.92 -4.78 8.30
N ALA A 17 -6.81 -5.08 7.35
CA ALA A 17 -6.61 -6.13 6.37
C ALA A 17 -5.37 -5.91 5.49
N VAL A 18 -5.08 -4.66 5.09
CA VAL A 18 -3.87 -4.31 4.34
C VAL A 18 -2.63 -4.47 5.22
N THR A 19 -2.68 -3.96 6.45
CA THR A 19 -1.56 -4.08 7.41
C THR A 19 -1.26 -5.55 7.73
N GLU A 20 -2.28 -6.38 7.92
CA GLU A 20 -2.15 -7.82 8.13
C GLU A 20 -1.58 -8.52 6.90
N ALA A 21 -2.05 -8.19 5.70
CA ALA A 21 -1.52 -8.76 4.47
C ALA A 21 -0.05 -8.38 4.25
N ILE A 22 0.34 -7.16 4.58
CA ILE A 22 1.74 -6.72 4.57
C ILE A 22 2.55 -7.53 5.58
N ALA A 23 2.11 -7.58 6.84
CA ALA A 23 2.83 -8.31 7.88
C ALA A 23 2.93 -9.82 7.58
N LYS A 24 1.97 -10.40 6.86
CA LYS A 24 1.93 -11.82 6.51
C LYS A 24 2.77 -12.16 5.27
N ASN A 25 2.67 -11.35 4.20
CA ASN A 25 3.35 -11.63 2.93
C ASN A 25 4.72 -10.97 2.85
N PHE A 26 4.91 -9.85 3.55
CA PHE A 26 6.08 -8.98 3.50
C PHE A 26 6.65 -8.73 4.91
N ALA A 27 6.62 -9.74 5.78
CA ALA A 27 7.14 -9.68 7.15
C ALA A 27 8.60 -9.20 7.24
N GLU A 28 9.38 -9.46 6.20
CA GLU A 28 10.79 -9.08 6.10
C GLU A 28 10.99 -7.67 5.53
N SER A 29 9.94 -7.09 4.96
CA SER A 29 9.94 -5.75 4.40
C SER A 29 9.38 -4.73 5.40
N THR A 30 9.84 -3.49 5.28
CA THR A 30 9.35 -2.36 6.09
C THR A 30 8.51 -1.46 5.20
N VAL A 31 7.35 -1.03 5.68
CA VAL A 31 6.56 -0.01 4.96
C VAL A 31 7.31 1.32 5.00
N LYS A 32 7.73 1.79 3.84
CA LYS A 32 8.39 3.07 3.65
C LYS A 32 7.38 4.18 3.40
N GLU A 33 6.43 3.92 2.51
CA GLU A 33 5.40 4.88 2.11
C GLU A 33 4.07 4.17 1.90
N ALA A 34 2.98 4.88 2.19
CA ALA A 34 1.63 4.42 1.92
C ALA A 34 0.86 5.56 1.24
N ALA A 35 0.03 5.20 0.27
CA ALA A 35 -0.86 6.10 -0.43
C ALA A 35 -2.16 5.39 -0.76
N VAL A 36 -3.24 6.16 -0.89
CA VAL A 36 -4.55 5.67 -1.30
C VAL A 36 -4.96 6.38 -2.57
N GLU A 37 -5.40 5.62 -3.55
CA GLU A 37 -6.07 6.10 -4.75
C GLU A 37 -7.55 5.74 -4.65
N ALA A 38 -8.40 6.70 -4.96
CA ALA A 38 -9.81 6.45 -5.18
C ALA A 38 -10.03 6.35 -6.68
N ALA A 39 -10.37 5.16 -7.17
CA ALA A 39 -10.78 4.96 -8.54
C ALA A 39 -12.10 5.70 -8.82
N GLU A 40 -12.33 6.07 -10.07
CA GLU A 40 -13.57 6.74 -10.50
C GLU A 40 -14.83 5.91 -10.21
N ASP A 41 -14.69 4.57 -10.13
CA ASP A 41 -15.76 3.63 -9.78
C ASP A 41 -16.11 3.65 -8.26
N GLY A 42 -15.35 4.41 -7.46
CA GLY A 42 -15.50 4.49 -6.00
C GLY A 42 -14.68 3.45 -5.22
N SER A 43 -14.00 2.55 -5.92
CA SER A 43 -13.07 1.58 -5.31
C SER A 43 -11.81 2.26 -4.81
N LYS A 44 -11.31 1.87 -3.63
CA LYS A 44 -10.04 2.38 -3.09
C LYS A 44 -8.91 1.38 -3.22
N THR A 45 -7.79 1.85 -3.74
CA THR A 45 -6.54 1.10 -3.88
C THR A 45 -5.48 1.72 -3.00
N TYR A 46 -4.91 0.93 -2.11
CA TYR A 46 -3.84 1.30 -1.22
C TYR A 46 -2.49 0.91 -1.82
N GLN A 47 -1.74 1.88 -2.31
CA GLN A 47 -0.37 1.68 -2.74
C GLN A 47 0.54 1.72 -1.51
N VAL A 48 1.33 0.67 -1.32
CA VAL A 48 2.29 0.58 -0.23
C VAL A 48 3.66 0.28 -0.81
N VAL A 49 4.62 1.17 -0.54
CA VAL A 49 6.02 0.98 -0.89
C VAL A 49 6.69 0.31 0.29
N LEU A 50 7.19 -0.88 0.04
CA LEU A 50 7.89 -1.74 0.98
C LEU A 50 9.37 -1.71 0.66
N THR A 51 10.22 -1.73 1.67
CA THR A 51 11.68 -1.82 1.50
C THR A 51 12.19 -3.05 2.20
N ASP A 52 12.94 -3.89 1.48
CA ASP A 52 13.57 -5.07 2.05
C ASP A 52 14.91 -4.73 2.73
N LYS A 53 15.56 -5.72 3.36
CA LYS A 53 16.86 -5.51 4.04
C LYS A 53 18.00 -5.09 3.10
N GLU A 54 17.94 -5.46 1.83
CA GLU A 54 18.88 -5.05 0.78
C GLU A 54 18.63 -3.62 0.30
N GLY A 55 17.53 -3.00 0.74
CA GLY A 55 17.14 -1.64 0.34
C GLY A 55 16.36 -1.60 -0.97
N THR A 56 15.89 -2.75 -1.48
CA THR A 56 15.05 -2.82 -2.67
C THR A 56 13.64 -2.37 -2.33
N GLU A 57 13.15 -1.42 -3.11
CA GLU A 57 11.80 -0.89 -2.97
C GLU A 57 10.84 -1.70 -3.84
N SER A 58 9.81 -2.26 -3.21
CA SER A 58 8.72 -2.99 -3.84
C SER A 58 7.43 -2.22 -3.65
N THR A 59 6.78 -1.85 -4.75
CA THR A 59 5.46 -1.19 -4.69
C THR A 59 4.38 -2.26 -4.82
N VAL A 60 3.52 -2.35 -3.81
CA VAL A 60 2.44 -3.34 -3.74
C VAL A 60 1.13 -2.62 -3.58
N PHE A 61 0.12 -3.05 -4.33
CA PHE A 61 -1.20 -2.43 -4.32
C PHE A 61 -2.17 -3.35 -3.60
N PHE A 62 -2.91 -2.82 -2.65
CA PHE A 62 -3.92 -3.53 -1.89
C PHE A 62 -5.30 -2.93 -2.10
N ASN A 63 -6.34 -3.74 -2.01
CA ASN A 63 -7.72 -3.23 -1.95
C ASN A 63 -8.18 -3.00 -0.49
N GLU A 64 -9.39 -2.48 -0.28
CA GLU A 64 -10.00 -2.31 1.04
C GLU A 64 -10.12 -3.61 1.86
N LYS A 65 -10.04 -4.77 1.20
CA LYS A 65 -10.08 -6.10 1.83
C LYS A 65 -8.70 -6.66 2.15
N GLY A 66 -7.62 -5.92 1.89
CA GLY A 66 -6.25 -6.40 2.09
C GLY A 66 -5.78 -7.41 1.03
N GLU A 67 -6.50 -7.55 -0.09
CA GLU A 67 -6.05 -8.40 -1.19
C GLU A 67 -5.02 -7.65 -2.03
N ILE A 68 -3.93 -8.33 -2.36
CA ILE A 68 -2.88 -7.81 -3.24
C ILE A 68 -3.41 -7.84 -4.67
N LEU A 69 -3.40 -6.69 -5.33
CA LEU A 69 -3.85 -6.53 -6.72
C LEU A 69 -2.72 -6.72 -7.74
N LYS A 70 -1.47 -6.42 -7.36
CA LYS A 70 -0.32 -6.43 -8.27
C LYS A 70 0.98 -6.79 -7.57
#